data_AF-N1VRE0-F1
#
_entry.id   AF-N1VRE0-F1
#
_cell.length_a   1.000
_cell.length_b   1.000
_cell.length_c   1.000
_cell.angle_alpha   90.00
_cell.angle_beta   90.00
_cell.angle_gamma   90.00
#
_symmetry.space_group_name_H-M   'P 1'
#
loop_
_entity.id
_entity.type
_entity.pdbx_description
1 polymer ?
#
loop_
_entity_poly.entity_id
_entity_poly.type
_entity_poly.pdbx_seq_one_letter_code
_entity_poly.pdbx_strand_id
1 'polypeptide(L)'
;MGRTIAPYSRQMLQIEENLSDFRRSLRKSDQEVFDDLIRTAKLQVQAGVMASLPYPIDSMILSMLIETKKEMNELKKSLQKMSVK
;
A
#
# COMPACT_ATOMS: atom_id res chain seq x y z
N MET A 1 -12.05 0.17 31.99
CA MET A 1 -12.70 0.46 30.69
C MET A 1 -11.70 0.11 29.60
N GLY A 2 -11.98 -0.94 28.82
CA GLY A 2 -11.04 -1.50 27.85
C GLY A 2 -10.64 -0.46 26.81
N ARG A 3 -9.34 -0.34 26.54
CA ARG A 3 -8.79 0.59 25.54
C ARG A 3 -9.44 0.27 24.18
N THR A 4 -10.28 1.18 23.68
CA THR A 4 -10.87 1.07 22.35
C THR A 4 -9.74 0.95 21.32
N ILE A 5 -9.75 -0.14 20.53
CA ILE A 5 -8.82 -0.28 19.41
C ILE A 5 -9.15 0.85 18.43
N ALA A 6 -8.15 1.65 18.06
CA ALA A 6 -8.34 2.73 17.11
C ALA A 6 -8.86 2.16 15.78
N PRO A 7 -9.77 2.86 15.06
CA PRO A 7 -10.20 2.43 13.73
C PRO A 7 -9.01 2.20 12.81
N TYR A 8 -9.06 1.18 11.97
CA TYR A 8 -7.95 0.80 11.08
C TYR A 8 -7.44 2.00 10.25
N SER A 9 -8.35 2.82 9.72
CA SER A 9 -8.01 4.06 9.00
C SER A 9 -7.13 5.03 9.82
N ARG A 10 -7.38 5.15 11.13
CA ARG A 10 -6.56 5.96 12.03
C ARG A 10 -5.20 5.34 12.29
N GLN A 11 -5.12 4.00 12.36
CA GLN A 11 -3.85 3.30 12.49
C GLN A 11 -2.98 3.48 11.22
N MET A 12 -3.59 3.50 10.03
CA MET A 12 -2.89 3.78 8.78
C MET A 12 -2.29 5.20 8.75
N LEU A 13 -3.02 6.20 9.22
CA LEU A 13 -2.50 7.57 9.32
C LEU A 13 -1.28 7.63 10.24
N GLN A 14 -1.32 6.94 11.39
CA GLN A 14 -0.18 6.87 12.30
C GLN A 14 1.04 6.23 11.64
N ILE A 15 0.84 5.18 10.84
CA ILE A 15 1.92 4.53 10.10
C ILE A 15 2.52 5.46 9.05
N GLU A 16 1.69 6.19 8.30
CA GLU A 16 2.13 7.17 7.32
C GLU A 16 2.96 8.30 7.97
N GLU A 17 2.52 8.80 9.12
CA GLU A 17 3.29 9.76 9.93
C GLU A 17 4.64 9.18 10.37
N ASN A 18 4.65 7.93 10.86
CA ASN A 18 5.88 7.25 11.30
C ASN A 18 6.85 7.00 10.14
N LEU A 19 6.34 6.87 8.91
CA LEU A 19 7.15 6.70 7.69
C LEU A 19 7.54 8.03 7.04
N SER A 20 7.16 9.18 7.61
CA SER A 20 7.40 10.49 7.00
C SER A 20 8.90 10.80 6.84
N ASP A 21 9.72 10.48 7.83
CA ASP A 21 11.18 10.68 7.75
C ASP A 21 11.83 9.69 6.79
N PHE A 22 11.35 8.45 6.74
CA PHE A 22 11.76 7.48 5.71
C PHE A 22 11.48 8.03 4.32
N ARG A 23 10.25 8.49 4.06
CA ARG A 23 9.86 9.12 2.79
C ARG A 23 10.77 10.30 2.46
N ARG A 24 11.03 11.21 3.41
CA ARG A 24 11.88 12.39 3.19
C ARG A 24 13.33 12.04 2.84
N SER A 25 13.81 10.88 3.28
CA SER A 25 15.16 10.40 2.97
C SER A 25 15.30 9.82 1.54
N LEU A 26 14.18 9.51 0.88
CA LEU A 26 14.17 8.98 -0.48
C LEU A 26 14.47 10.06 -1.53
N ARG A 27 14.97 9.63 -2.71
CA ARG A 27 15.06 10.49 -3.90
C ARG A 27 13.67 10.97 -4.31
N LYS A 28 13.58 12.11 -4.99
CA LYS A 28 12.29 12.67 -5.41
C LYS A 28 11.44 11.70 -6.25
N SER A 29 12.06 10.96 -7.19
CA SER A 29 11.37 9.91 -7.96
C SER A 29 10.77 8.82 -7.07
N ASP A 30 11.49 8.44 -6.03
CA ASP A 30 11.11 7.33 -5.17
C ASP A 30 10.07 7.78 -4.14
N GLN A 31 10.05 9.07 -3.77
CA GLN A 31 8.98 9.68 -2.98
C GLN A 31 7.64 9.62 -3.69
N GLU A 32 7.61 9.88 -5.00
CA GLU A 32 6.38 9.79 -5.80
C GLU A 32 5.85 8.35 -5.84
N VAL A 33 6.74 7.36 -6.04
CA VAL A 33 6.37 5.94 -5.98
C VAL A 33 5.87 5.56 -4.59
N PHE A 34 6.52 6.02 -3.52
CA PHE A 34 6.10 5.77 -2.15
C PHE A 34 4.68 6.33 -1.88
N ASP A 35 4.39 7.55 -2.33
CA ASP A 35 3.07 8.17 -2.14
C ASP A 35 1.97 7.39 -2.85
N ASP A 36 2.24 6.88 -4.05
CA ASP A 36 1.30 6.05 -4.79
C ASP A 36 1.09 4.69 -4.13
N LEU A 37 2.13 4.07 -3.57
CA LEU A 37 1.98 2.86 -2.75
C LEU A 37 1.10 3.10 -1.52
N ILE A 38 1.33 4.18 -0.77
CA ILE A 38 0.51 4.55 0.40
C ILE A 38 -0.95 4.79 -0.01
N ARG A 39 -1.18 5.47 -1.14
CA ARG A 39 -2.53 5.69 -1.68
C ARG A 39 -3.23 4.38 -2.00
N THR A 40 -2.53 3.46 -2.68
CA THR A 40 -3.06 2.14 -3.03
C THR A 40 -3.41 1.31 -1.79
N ALA A 41 -2.58 1.34 -0.75
CA ALA A 41 -2.91 0.69 0.52
C ALA A 41 -4.20 1.25 1.15
N LYS A 42 -4.41 2.57 1.08
CA LYS A 42 -5.64 3.23 1.58
C LYS A 42 -6.91 2.82 0.82
N LEU A 43 -6.81 2.37 -0.43
CA LEU A 43 -7.95 1.83 -1.17
C LEU A 43 -8.40 0.46 -0.64
N GLN A 44 -7.52 -0.26 0.05
CA GLN A 44 -7.77 -1.61 0.60
C GLN A 44 -8.08 -1.60 2.11
N VAL A 45 -8.63 -0.49 2.63
CA VAL A 45 -9.00 -0.36 4.06
C VAL A 45 -9.87 -1.51 4.56
N GLN A 46 -10.84 -1.97 3.76
CA GLN A 46 -11.75 -3.05 4.17
C GLN A 46 -11.02 -4.38 4.37
N ALA A 47 -10.10 -4.71 3.47
CA ALA A 47 -9.27 -5.91 3.60
C ALA A 47 -8.39 -5.83 4.85
N GLY A 48 -7.83 -4.65 5.15
CA GLY A 48 -7.04 -4.42 6.36
C GLY A 48 -7.85 -4.53 7.66
N VAL A 49 -9.07 -3.99 7.70
CA VAL A 49 -9.99 -4.16 8.83
C VAL A 49 -10.27 -5.65 9.08
N MET A 50 -10.57 -6.41 8.02
CA MET A 50 -10.85 -7.84 8.13
C MET A 50 -9.63 -8.66 8.53
N ALA A 51 -8.44 -8.30 8.06
CA ALA A 51 -7.20 -9.00 8.42
C ALA A 51 -6.91 -8.91 9.92
N SER A 52 -7.30 -7.81 10.58
CA SER A 52 -7.17 -7.63 12.04
C SER A 52 -5.77 -7.98 12.59
N LEU A 53 -4.73 -7.67 11.79
CA LEU A 53 -3.34 -7.98 12.14
C LEU A 53 -2.84 -7.09 13.28
N PRO A 54 -1.93 -7.59 14.13
CA PRO A 54 -1.32 -6.79 15.20
C PRO A 54 -0.58 -5.56 14.68
N TYR A 55 0.00 -5.65 13.48
CA TYR A 55 0.70 -4.56 12.80
C TYR A 55 -0.01 -4.23 11.48
N PRO A 56 -0.78 -3.15 11.40
CA PRO A 56 -1.53 -2.78 10.18
C PRO A 56 -0.66 -2.55 8.95
N ILE A 57 0.63 -2.24 9.15
CA ILE A 57 1.60 -2.11 8.06
C ILE A 57 1.73 -3.41 7.25
N ASP A 58 1.53 -4.58 7.87
CA ASP A 58 1.61 -5.87 7.18
C ASP A 58 0.52 -5.99 6.10
N SER A 59 -0.72 -5.65 6.46
CA SER A 59 -1.85 -5.64 5.51
C SER A 59 -1.73 -4.50 4.49
N MET A 60 -1.13 -3.37 4.86
CA MET A 60 -0.81 -2.29 3.92
C MET A 60 0.20 -2.75 2.87
N ILE A 61 1.32 -3.34 3.27
CA ILE A 61 2.37 -3.85 2.37
C ILE A 61 1.79 -4.94 1.47
N LEU A 62 1.02 -5.89 2.02
CA LEU A 62 0.39 -6.93 1.21
C LEU A 62 -0.54 -6.34 0.14
N SER A 63 -1.32 -5.33 0.50
CA SER A 63 -2.22 -4.62 -0.42
C SER A 63 -1.44 -3.93 -1.55
N MET A 64 -0.35 -3.24 -1.21
CA MET A 64 0.56 -2.62 -2.17
C MET A 64 1.13 -3.65 -3.15
N LEU A 65 1.67 -4.76 -2.63
CA LEU A 65 2.28 -5.82 -3.43
C LEU A 65 1.27 -6.49 -4.38
N ILE A 66 0.04 -6.71 -3.92
CA ILE A 66 -1.03 -7.28 -4.76
C ILE A 66 -1.31 -6.35 -5.94
N GLU A 67 -1.46 -5.04 -5.70
CA GLU A 67 -1.76 -4.10 -6.78
C GLU A 67 -0.59 -3.96 -7.76
N THR A 68 0.64 -3.83 -7.25
CA THR A 68 1.84 -3.82 -8.10
C THR A 68 1.93 -5.10 -8.94
N LYS A 69 1.60 -6.27 -8.37
CA LYS A 69 1.60 -7.53 -9.11
C LYS A 69 0.53 -7.55 -10.21
N LYS A 70 -0.65 -6.96 -9.97
CA LYS A 70 -1.70 -6.82 -10.98
C LYS A 70 -1.22 -5.94 -12.13
N GLU A 71 -0.67 -4.78 -11.84
CA GLU A 71 -0.10 -3.86 -12.85
C GLU A 71 0.99 -4.55 -13.69
N MET A 72 1.93 -5.25 -13.05
CA MET A 72 2.95 -6.04 -13.74
C MET A 72 2.36 -7.10 -14.67
N ASN A 73 1.30 -7.78 -14.24
CA ASN A 73 0.63 -8.80 -15.06
C ASN A 73 -0.09 -8.17 -16.25
N GLU A 74 -0.74 -7.02 -16.08
CA GLU A 74 -1.39 -6.28 -17.18
C GLU A 74 -0.40 -5.73 -18.20
N LEU A 75 0.76 -5.23 -17.73
CA LEU A 75 1.86 -4.84 -18.61
C LEU A 75 2.38 -6.04 -19.41
N LYS A 76 2.59 -7.20 -18.76
CA LYS A 76 3.01 -8.43 -19.46
C LYS A 76 2.01 -8.88 -20.52
N LYS A 77 0.71 -8.84 -20.22
CA LYS A 77 -0.35 -9.16 -21.18
C LYS A 77 -0.35 -8.20 -22.37
N SER A 78 -0.15 -6.91 -22.11
CA SER A 78 -0.10 -5.88 -23.16
C SER A 78 1.10 -6.09 -24.09
N LEU A 79 2.27 -6.39 -23.53
CA LEU A 79 3.49 -6.72 -24.30
C LEU A 79 3.29 -7.98 -25.16
N GLN A 80 2.67 -9.03 -24.62
CA GLN A 80 2.35 -10.23 -25.39
C GLN A 80 1.41 -9.93 -26.56
N LYS A 81 0.38 -9.11 -26.36
CA LYS A 81 -0.55 -8.70 -27.44
C LYS A 81 0.17 -7.93 -28.55
N MET A 82 1.15 -7.10 -28.20
CA MET A 82 1.94 -6.34 -29.18
C MET A 82 2.93 -7.21 -29.95
N SER A 83 3.50 -8.24 -29.33
CA SER A 83 4.47 -9.14 -29.97
C SER A 83 3.84 -10.18 -30.92
N VAL A 84 2.51 -10.36 -30.87
CA VAL A 84 1.76 -11.30 -31.72
C VAL A 84 1.18 -10.60 -32.97
N LYS A 85 1.41 -9.29 -33.11
CA LYS A 85 1.17 -8.51 -34.34
C LYS A 85 2.46 -8.34 -35.12
#